data_AF-A0A1V5SY14-F1
#
_entry.id   AF-A0A1V5SY14-F1
#
_cell.length_a   1.000
_cell.length_b   1.000
_cell.length_c   1.000
_cell.angle_alpha   90.00
_cell.angle_beta   90.00
_cell.angle_gamma   90.00
#
_symmetry.space_group_name_H-M   'P 1'
#
loop_
_entity.id
_entity.type
_entity.pdbx_description
1 polymer ?
#
loop_
_entity_poly.entity_id
_entity_poly.type
_entity_poly.pdbx_seq_one_letter_code
_entity_poly.pdbx_strand_id
1 'polypeptide(L)'
;MGRRETKVRYELDSGGIKELSFEEIKAILRGAEDLISVGGRNLLAKILKGSKDKIVLSHQLENSPVYGFYNDLTLQEILYRIDWVIENHYLNIYYNGRLPVLVYSDKGWEIERETYAEELLHKLKSLLGTGDYSFVKELKDRNRGMILLLVDKIMQTHNKKFIPLLYAWKENEYKKVRSAIQNAINYLSNK
;
A
#
# COMPACT_ATOMS: atom_id res chain seq x y z
N MET A 1 4.56 -18.79 36.17
CA MET A 1 4.93 -19.10 34.77
C MET A 1 3.68 -18.92 33.92
N GLY A 2 3.60 -17.90 33.07
CA GLY A 2 2.43 -17.67 32.22
C GLY A 2 2.27 -18.79 31.19
N ARG A 3 1.03 -19.28 31.00
CA ARG A 3 0.69 -20.24 29.93
C ARG A 3 1.23 -19.71 28.60
N ARG A 4 2.12 -20.44 27.93
CA ARG A 4 2.49 -20.16 26.54
C ARG A 4 1.21 -20.22 25.71
N GLU A 5 0.79 -19.09 25.15
CA GLU A 5 -0.39 -19.05 24.29
C GLU A 5 -0.15 -19.87 23.02
N THR A 6 -1.08 -20.78 22.70
CA THR A 6 -1.00 -21.61 21.51
C THR A 6 -1.17 -20.74 20.26
N LYS A 7 -0.15 -20.73 19.41
CA LYS A 7 -0.17 -20.05 18.12
C LYS A 7 -1.25 -20.64 17.20
N VAL A 8 -1.98 -19.78 16.51
CA VAL A 8 -2.92 -20.20 15.46
C VAL A 8 -2.10 -20.74 14.30
N ARG A 9 -2.31 -22.02 13.96
CA ARG A 9 -1.60 -22.68 12.86
C ARG A 9 -2.11 -22.16 11.51
N TYR A 10 -1.21 -22.16 10.53
CA TYR A 10 -1.52 -21.93 9.13
C TYR A 10 -0.76 -22.95 8.28
N GLU A 11 -1.29 -23.22 7.09
CA GLU A 11 -0.68 -24.05 6.07
C GLU A 11 -0.90 -23.33 4.75
N LEU A 12 0.19 -23.11 4.01
CA LEU A 12 0.16 -22.47 2.69
C LEU A 12 -0.11 -23.55 1.65
N ASP A 13 -1.03 -23.25 0.74
CA ASP A 13 -1.33 -24.08 -0.42
C ASP A 13 -1.56 -23.15 -1.61
N SER A 14 -0.69 -23.19 -2.61
CA SER A 14 -0.85 -22.39 -3.82
C SER A 14 -1.75 -23.03 -4.87
N GLY A 15 -2.42 -24.16 -4.58
CA GLY A 15 -3.38 -24.80 -5.47
C GLY A 15 -2.81 -25.21 -6.83
N GLY A 16 -1.48 -25.40 -6.91
CA GLY A 16 -0.77 -25.73 -8.15
C GLY A 16 -0.47 -24.55 -9.08
N ILE A 17 -0.77 -23.30 -8.67
CA ILE A 17 -0.44 -22.08 -9.42
C ILE A 17 1.07 -22.02 -9.69
N LYS A 18 1.44 -21.84 -10.96
CA LYS A 18 2.85 -21.74 -11.37
C LYS A 18 3.35 -20.30 -11.38
N GLU A 19 2.51 -19.39 -11.84
CA GLU A 19 2.80 -17.97 -11.92
C GLU A 19 1.54 -17.14 -11.75
N LEU A 20 1.72 -15.92 -11.26
CA LEU A 20 0.70 -14.87 -11.29
C LEU A 20 1.18 -13.73 -12.18
N SER A 21 0.24 -13.07 -12.83
CA SER A 21 0.55 -11.86 -13.55
C SER A 21 1.03 -10.75 -12.60
N PHE A 22 1.77 -9.78 -13.13
CA PHE A 22 2.25 -8.67 -12.32
C PHE A 22 1.11 -7.83 -11.72
N GLU A 23 0.01 -7.68 -12.45
CA GLU A 23 -1.18 -6.97 -11.95
C GLU A 23 -1.87 -7.71 -10.81
N GLU A 24 -1.90 -9.05 -10.85
CA GLU A 24 -2.39 -9.86 -9.73
C GLU A 24 -1.50 -9.71 -8.48
N ILE A 25 -0.18 -9.75 -8.65
CA ILE A 25 0.77 -9.54 -7.56
C ILE A 25 0.57 -8.15 -6.95
N LYS A 26 0.48 -7.10 -7.78
CA LYS A 26 0.18 -5.74 -7.33
C LYS A 26 -1.16 -5.66 -6.61
N ALA A 27 -2.22 -6.28 -7.12
CA ALA A 27 -3.52 -6.25 -6.48
C ALA A 27 -3.48 -6.88 -5.08
N ILE A 28 -2.79 -8.02 -4.93
CA ILE A 28 -2.63 -8.69 -3.64
C ILE A 28 -1.81 -7.84 -2.66
N LEU A 29 -0.69 -7.26 -3.11
CA LEU A 29 0.14 -6.37 -2.28
C LEU A 29 -0.61 -5.11 -1.86
N ARG A 30 -1.32 -4.49 -2.79
CA ARG A 30 -2.09 -3.26 -2.56
C ARG A 30 -3.24 -3.48 -1.59
N GLY A 31 -3.93 -4.62 -1.72
CA GLY A 31 -5.00 -5.02 -0.79
C GLY A 31 -4.49 -5.38 0.61
N ALA A 32 -3.20 -5.69 0.76
CA ALA A 32 -2.59 -6.04 2.04
C ALA A 32 -2.23 -4.83 2.90
N GLU A 33 -2.15 -3.62 2.34
CA GLU A 33 -1.67 -2.40 3.03
C GLU A 33 -2.39 -2.17 4.36
N ASP A 34 -3.74 -2.19 4.35
CA ASP A 34 -4.55 -1.98 5.56
C ASP A 34 -4.49 -3.16 6.55
N LEU A 35 -3.85 -4.27 6.16
CA LEU A 35 -3.74 -5.50 6.94
C LEU A 35 -2.33 -5.76 7.48
N ILE A 36 -1.32 -4.98 7.07
CA ILE A 36 0.06 -5.20 7.50
C ILE A 36 0.17 -5.17 9.02
N SER A 37 0.78 -6.21 9.58
CA SER A 37 0.99 -6.43 11.03
C SER A 37 -0.28 -6.62 11.89
N VAL A 38 -1.48 -6.59 11.29
CA VAL A 38 -2.76 -6.65 12.02
C VAL A 38 -3.74 -7.70 11.48
N GLY A 39 -3.69 -8.01 10.19
CA GLY A 39 -4.60 -8.92 9.51
C GLY A 39 -3.88 -10.09 8.82
N GLY A 40 -4.62 -11.19 8.63
CA GLY A 40 -4.13 -12.40 7.97
C GLY A 40 -4.74 -12.61 6.58
N ARG A 41 -4.23 -13.62 5.86
CA ARG A 41 -4.64 -13.98 4.49
C ARG A 41 -6.14 -14.13 4.26
N ASN A 42 -6.89 -14.63 5.25
CA ASN A 42 -8.33 -14.84 5.12
C ASN A 42 -9.09 -13.51 5.02
N LEU A 43 -8.64 -12.47 5.72
CA LEU A 43 -9.25 -11.15 5.63
C LEU A 43 -8.85 -10.48 4.31
N LEU A 44 -7.60 -10.64 3.87
CA LEU A 44 -7.15 -10.19 2.55
C LEU A 44 -7.98 -10.81 1.42
N ALA A 45 -8.23 -12.12 1.48
CA ALA A 45 -9.07 -12.80 0.49
C ALA A 45 -10.49 -12.21 0.42
N LYS A 46 -11.05 -11.80 1.56
CA LYS A 46 -12.38 -11.15 1.61
C LYS A 46 -12.37 -9.75 0.99
N ILE A 47 -11.31 -8.97 1.18
CA ILE A 47 -11.13 -7.66 0.51
C ILE A 47 -11.09 -7.88 -1.01
N LEU A 48 -10.19 -8.74 -1.48
CA LEU A 48 -10.02 -9.01 -2.91
C LEU A 48 -11.27 -9.62 -3.56
N LYS A 49 -12.07 -10.38 -2.81
CA LYS A 49 -13.37 -10.91 -3.26
C LYS A 49 -14.46 -9.84 -3.38
N GLY A 50 -14.35 -8.71 -2.68
CA GLY A 50 -15.45 -7.76 -2.56
C GLY A 50 -16.52 -8.22 -1.57
N SER A 51 -16.11 -8.90 -0.49
CA SER A 51 -17.02 -9.50 0.49
C SER A 51 -17.68 -8.47 1.40
N LYS A 52 -19.02 -8.54 1.53
CA LYS A 52 -19.80 -7.75 2.50
C LYS A 52 -19.70 -8.27 3.94
N ASP A 53 -18.60 -8.93 4.28
CA ASP A 53 -18.36 -9.47 5.62
C ASP A 53 -18.33 -8.34 6.66
N LYS A 54 -18.84 -8.63 7.87
CA LYS A 54 -18.96 -7.62 8.94
C LYS A 54 -17.62 -6.97 9.28
N ILE A 55 -16.53 -7.72 9.32
CA ILE A 55 -15.19 -7.20 9.67
C ILE A 55 -14.70 -6.27 8.56
N VAL A 56 -14.92 -6.64 7.30
CA VAL A 56 -14.55 -5.79 6.15
C VAL A 56 -15.22 -4.43 6.29
N LEU A 57 -16.55 -4.42 6.44
CA LEU A 57 -17.33 -3.19 6.51
C LEU A 57 -17.08 -2.38 7.80
N SER A 58 -16.93 -3.04 8.95
CA SER A 58 -16.73 -2.32 10.22
C SER A 58 -15.39 -1.60 10.28
N HIS A 59 -14.40 -2.08 9.53
CA HIS A 59 -13.08 -1.47 9.42
C HIS A 59 -12.88 -0.68 8.12
N GLN A 60 -13.95 -0.46 7.34
CA GLN A 60 -13.92 0.29 6.08
C GLN A 60 -12.94 -0.26 5.04
N LEU A 61 -12.67 -1.57 5.08
CA LEU A 61 -11.73 -2.24 4.18
C LEU A 61 -12.27 -2.33 2.74
N GLU A 62 -13.55 -2.05 2.53
CA GLU A 62 -14.15 -1.84 1.21
C GLU A 62 -13.64 -0.60 0.48
N ASN A 63 -12.99 0.33 1.18
CA ASN A 63 -12.35 1.51 0.57
C ASN A 63 -11.03 1.18 -0.14
N SER A 64 -10.53 -0.05 -0.01
CA SER A 64 -9.34 -0.50 -0.74
C SER A 64 -9.53 -0.34 -2.25
N PRO A 65 -8.55 0.20 -3.00
CA PRO A 65 -8.68 0.40 -4.45
C PRO A 65 -8.82 -0.91 -5.24
N VAL A 66 -8.50 -2.04 -4.62
CA VAL A 66 -8.57 -3.40 -5.20
C VAL A 66 -9.70 -4.22 -4.59
N TYR A 67 -10.63 -3.58 -3.88
CA TYR A 67 -11.81 -4.25 -3.34
C TYR A 67 -12.64 -4.88 -4.47
N GLY A 68 -12.82 -6.20 -4.42
CA GLY A 68 -13.51 -6.93 -5.48
C GLY A 68 -12.70 -7.16 -6.75
N PHE A 69 -11.37 -6.98 -6.74
CA PHE A 69 -10.49 -7.32 -7.88
C PHE A 69 -10.70 -8.75 -8.39
N TYR A 70 -10.97 -9.70 -7.49
CA TYR A 70 -11.29 -11.10 -7.79
C TYR A 70 -12.76 -11.43 -7.50
N ASN A 71 -13.68 -10.52 -7.85
CA ASN A 71 -15.11 -10.72 -7.61
C ASN A 71 -15.68 -11.99 -8.27
N ASP A 72 -15.08 -12.49 -9.33
CA ASP A 72 -15.52 -13.69 -10.06
C ASP A 72 -14.93 -15.00 -9.47
N LEU A 73 -13.87 -14.93 -8.68
CA LEU A 73 -13.19 -16.11 -8.12
C LEU A 73 -13.79 -16.54 -6.78
N THR A 74 -13.75 -17.83 -6.46
CA THR A 74 -14.08 -18.31 -5.12
C THR A 74 -13.05 -17.85 -4.08
N LEU A 75 -13.43 -17.81 -2.79
CA LEU A 75 -12.49 -17.46 -1.72
C LEU A 75 -11.27 -18.39 -1.68
N GLN A 76 -11.46 -19.67 -1.99
CA GLN A 76 -10.37 -20.65 -2.00
C GLN A 76 -9.37 -20.36 -3.13
N GLU A 77 -9.87 -20.04 -4.34
CA GLU A 77 -9.01 -19.67 -5.46
C GLU A 77 -8.22 -18.37 -5.19
N ILE A 78 -8.80 -17.45 -4.43
CA ILE A 78 -8.09 -16.23 -3.99
C ILE A 78 -7.03 -16.57 -2.94
N LEU A 79 -7.34 -17.45 -1.98
CA LEU A 79 -6.38 -17.92 -0.99
C LEU A 79 -5.17 -18.60 -1.65
N TYR A 80 -5.37 -19.45 -2.67
CA TYR A 80 -4.29 -20.04 -3.44
C TYR A 80 -3.34 -18.99 -4.04
N ARG A 81 -3.88 -17.88 -4.54
CA ARG A 81 -3.09 -16.78 -5.11
C ARG A 81 -2.32 -16.02 -4.03
N ILE A 82 -2.96 -15.74 -2.90
CA ILE A 82 -2.30 -15.10 -1.75
C ILE A 82 -1.17 -15.99 -1.21
N ASP A 83 -1.42 -17.29 -1.08
CA ASP A 83 -0.43 -18.26 -0.62
C ASP A 83 0.74 -18.34 -1.60
N TRP A 84 0.48 -18.33 -2.91
CA TRP A 84 1.54 -18.24 -3.92
C TRP A 84 2.38 -16.96 -3.75
N VAL A 85 1.77 -15.80 -3.47
CA VAL A 85 2.47 -14.53 -3.21
C VAL A 85 3.35 -14.62 -1.95
N ILE A 86 2.92 -15.35 -0.93
CA ILE A 86 3.70 -15.59 0.30
C ILE A 86 4.86 -16.56 0.02
N GLU A 87 4.60 -17.69 -0.64
CA GLU A 87 5.60 -18.68 -1.02
C GLU A 87 6.69 -18.11 -1.93
N ASN A 88 6.33 -17.15 -2.79
CA ASN A 88 7.26 -16.46 -3.69
C ASN A 88 7.89 -15.19 -3.08
N HIS A 89 7.80 -15.04 -1.76
CA HIS A 89 8.47 -14.02 -0.97
C HIS A 89 8.14 -12.57 -1.37
N TYR A 90 6.89 -12.29 -1.73
CA TYR A 90 6.38 -10.92 -1.85
C TYR A 90 5.72 -10.47 -0.54
N LEU A 91 5.03 -11.39 0.13
CA LEU A 91 4.55 -11.22 1.50
C LEU A 91 5.20 -12.27 2.39
N ASN A 92 5.29 -11.98 3.69
CA ASN A 92 5.68 -12.92 4.73
C ASN A 92 4.59 -13.00 5.79
N ILE A 93 4.62 -14.06 6.59
CA ILE A 93 3.78 -14.19 7.78
C ILE A 93 4.65 -14.00 9.02
N TYR A 94 4.25 -13.08 9.89
CA TYR A 94 4.82 -12.88 11.21
C TYR A 94 3.79 -13.21 12.30
N TYR A 95 4.24 -13.59 13.49
CA TYR A 95 3.33 -13.79 14.62
C TYR A 95 3.27 -12.54 15.49
N ASN A 96 2.11 -11.88 15.49
CA ASN A 96 1.78 -10.87 16.49
C ASN A 96 0.99 -11.54 17.62
N GLY A 97 1.69 -11.83 18.72
CA GLY A 97 1.18 -12.72 19.78
C GLY A 97 0.89 -14.11 19.22
N ARG A 98 -0.38 -14.54 19.30
CA ARG A 98 -0.83 -15.83 18.77
C ARG A 98 -1.26 -15.80 17.29
N LEU A 99 -1.41 -14.62 16.70
CA LEU A 99 -2.03 -14.45 15.38
C LEU A 99 -0.98 -14.35 14.26
N PRO A 100 -1.11 -15.13 13.17
CA PRO A 100 -0.33 -14.92 11.96
C PRO A 100 -0.85 -13.69 11.21
N VAL A 101 0.02 -12.70 11.05
CA VAL A 101 -0.26 -11.44 10.36
C VAL A 101 0.64 -11.30 9.13
N LEU A 102 0.13 -10.62 8.11
CA LEU A 102 0.89 -10.34 6.89
C LEU A 102 1.89 -9.21 7.13
N VAL A 103 3.08 -9.33 6.56
CA VAL A 103 4.07 -8.26 6.46
C VAL A 103 4.67 -8.27 5.06
N TYR A 104 5.07 -7.10 4.54
CA TYR A 104 5.81 -7.06 3.28
C TYR A 104 7.19 -7.71 3.43
N SER A 105 7.62 -8.42 2.40
CA SER A 105 9.05 -8.65 2.18
C SER A 105 9.69 -7.40 1.57
N ASP A 106 11.02 -7.36 1.47
CA ASP A 106 11.69 -6.27 0.74
C ASP A 106 11.23 -6.17 -0.72
N LYS A 107 11.05 -7.33 -1.37
CA LYS A 107 10.57 -7.45 -2.75
C LYS A 107 9.13 -6.95 -2.92
N GLY A 108 8.22 -7.35 -2.03
CA GLY A 108 6.84 -6.88 -2.07
C GLY A 108 6.73 -5.40 -1.72
N TRP A 109 7.54 -4.94 -0.76
CA TRP A 109 7.58 -3.54 -0.37
C TRP A 109 8.06 -2.64 -1.51
N GLU A 110 9.03 -3.07 -2.32
CA GLU A 110 9.49 -2.31 -3.48
C GLU A 110 8.39 -2.10 -4.52
N ILE A 111 7.58 -3.12 -4.79
CA ILE A 111 6.44 -3.03 -5.70
C ILE A 111 5.32 -2.16 -5.12
N GLU A 112 4.99 -2.36 -3.83
CA GLU A 112 3.91 -1.63 -3.18
C GLU A 112 4.25 -0.14 -3.07
N ARG A 113 5.46 0.22 -2.62
CA ARG A 113 5.84 1.64 -2.49
C ARG A 113 5.79 2.38 -3.83
N GLU A 114 6.11 1.69 -4.93
CA GLU A 114 6.06 2.26 -6.28
C GLU A 114 4.61 2.45 -6.73
N THR A 115 3.78 1.41 -6.54
CA THR A 115 2.35 1.44 -6.84
C THR A 115 1.65 2.56 -6.07
N TYR A 116 1.88 2.62 -4.76
CA TYR A 116 1.23 3.61 -3.92
C TYR A 116 1.72 5.04 -4.18
N ALA A 117 3.02 5.23 -4.46
CA ALA A 117 3.54 6.53 -4.86
C ALA A 117 2.90 7.02 -6.17
N GLU A 118 2.60 6.13 -7.12
CA GLU A 118 1.91 6.52 -8.36
C GLU A 118 0.45 6.92 -8.11
N GLU A 119 -0.28 6.20 -7.25
CA GLU A 119 -1.63 6.57 -6.83
C GLU A 119 -1.65 7.95 -6.16
N LEU A 120 -0.71 8.21 -5.25
CA LEU A 120 -0.57 9.50 -4.59
C LEU A 120 -0.23 10.59 -5.59
N LEU A 121 0.65 10.34 -6.56
CA LEU A 121 0.94 11.30 -7.63
C LEU A 121 -0.31 11.63 -8.43
N HIS A 122 -1.12 10.64 -8.82
CA HIS A 122 -2.39 10.87 -9.50
C HIS A 122 -3.35 11.70 -8.66
N LYS A 123 -3.46 11.42 -7.36
CA LYS A 123 -4.26 12.22 -6.44
C LYS A 123 -3.76 13.67 -6.38
N LEU A 124 -2.46 13.90 -6.25
CA LEU A 124 -1.87 15.25 -6.23
C LEU A 124 -2.08 15.98 -7.57
N LYS A 125 -1.99 15.28 -8.71
CA LYS A 125 -2.31 15.84 -10.04
C LYS A 125 -3.75 16.36 -10.09
N SER A 126 -4.71 15.64 -9.51
CA SER A 126 -6.12 16.07 -9.49
C SER A 126 -6.39 17.32 -8.64
N LEU A 127 -5.48 17.68 -7.74
CA LEU A 127 -5.58 18.88 -6.89
C LEU A 127 -4.98 20.11 -7.58
N LEU A 128 -4.25 19.95 -8.69
CA LEU A 128 -3.62 21.08 -9.35
C LEU A 128 -4.66 22.04 -9.90
N GLY A 129 -4.59 23.30 -9.46
CA GLY A 129 -5.52 24.36 -9.89
C GLY A 129 -6.83 24.44 -9.10
N THR A 130 -7.05 23.55 -8.11
CA THR A 130 -8.22 23.66 -7.21
C THR A 130 -8.02 24.73 -6.14
N GLY A 131 -6.75 25.01 -5.77
CA GLY A 131 -6.39 25.89 -4.66
C GLY A 131 -6.48 25.23 -3.28
N ASP A 132 -7.03 24.00 -3.19
CA ASP A 132 -7.07 23.21 -1.97
C ASP A 132 -6.01 22.10 -2.02
N TYR A 133 -4.97 22.27 -1.19
CA TYR A 133 -3.88 21.32 -1.02
C TYR A 133 -3.92 20.64 0.37
N SER A 134 -5.05 20.66 1.07
CA SER A 134 -5.18 20.09 2.43
C SER A 134 -4.78 18.61 2.51
N PHE A 135 -4.99 17.84 1.44
CA PHE A 135 -4.60 16.43 1.34
C PHE A 135 -3.13 16.16 1.67
N VAL A 136 -2.21 17.10 1.40
CA VAL A 136 -0.78 16.90 1.71
C VAL A 136 -0.53 16.71 3.21
N LYS A 137 -1.45 17.13 4.07
CA LYS A 137 -1.40 16.89 5.52
C LYS A 137 -1.57 15.41 5.86
N GLU A 138 -2.32 14.65 5.06
CA GLU A 138 -2.49 13.20 5.21
C GLU A 138 -1.25 12.41 4.78
N LEU A 139 -0.26 13.07 4.14
CA LEU A 139 1.01 12.45 3.77
C LEU A 139 2.00 12.43 4.94
N LYS A 140 1.74 13.21 5.99
CA LYS A 140 2.54 13.26 7.19
C LYS A 140 2.55 11.89 7.87
N ASP A 141 3.71 11.50 8.41
CA ASP A 141 3.96 10.24 9.12
C ASP A 141 3.90 8.95 8.27
N ARG A 142 3.67 9.06 6.96
CA ARG A 142 3.84 7.94 6.03
C ARG A 142 5.30 7.51 5.91
N ASN A 143 5.53 6.31 5.36
CA ASN A 143 6.88 5.81 5.15
C ASN A 143 7.75 6.82 4.39
N ARG A 144 8.82 7.28 5.06
CA ARG A 144 9.70 8.33 4.54
C ARG A 144 10.32 7.98 3.19
N GLY A 145 10.64 6.71 2.95
CA GLY A 145 11.19 6.27 1.66
C GLY A 145 10.20 6.44 0.52
N MET A 146 8.93 6.09 0.76
CA MET A 146 7.84 6.29 -0.20
C MET A 146 7.57 7.77 -0.46
N ILE A 147 7.58 8.62 0.58
CA ILE A 147 7.40 10.07 0.42
C ILE A 147 8.52 10.68 -0.43
N LEU A 148 9.77 10.28 -0.21
CA LEU A 148 10.89 10.75 -1.03
C LEU A 148 10.75 10.31 -2.50
N LEU A 149 10.34 9.06 -2.73
CA LEU A 149 10.04 8.55 -4.06
C LEU A 149 8.92 9.34 -4.75
N LEU A 150 7.85 9.70 -4.02
CA LEU A 150 6.76 10.53 -4.53
C LEU A 150 7.26 11.92 -4.96
N VAL A 151 8.14 12.55 -4.16
CA VAL A 151 8.75 13.85 -4.51
C VAL A 151 9.60 13.74 -5.78
N ASP A 152 10.39 12.67 -5.92
CA ASP A 152 11.19 12.43 -7.12
C ASP A 152 10.29 12.24 -8.35
N LYS A 153 9.19 11.49 -8.23
CA LYS A 153 8.19 11.33 -9.29
C LYS A 153 7.55 12.67 -9.70
N ILE A 154 7.26 13.56 -8.73
CA ILE A 154 6.77 14.91 -9.03
C ILE A 154 7.81 15.68 -9.86
N MET A 155 9.10 15.62 -9.50
CA MET A 155 10.17 16.28 -10.25
C MET A 155 10.24 15.79 -11.70
N GLN A 156 10.11 14.47 -11.91
CA GLN A 156 10.14 13.84 -13.24
C GLN A 156 8.98 14.26 -14.14
N THR A 157 7.89 14.79 -13.58
CA THR A 157 6.78 15.33 -14.40
C THR A 157 7.15 16.63 -15.12
N HIS A 158 8.21 17.33 -14.67
CA HIS A 158 8.60 18.67 -15.13
C HIS A 158 7.46 19.72 -15.09
N ASN A 159 6.40 19.46 -14.32
CA ASN A 159 5.21 20.29 -14.32
C ASN A 159 5.26 21.35 -13.22
N LYS A 160 5.53 22.60 -13.61
CA LYS A 160 5.59 23.76 -12.69
C LYS A 160 4.31 23.99 -11.89
N LYS A 161 3.16 23.47 -12.34
CA LYS A 161 1.89 23.60 -11.60
C LYS A 161 1.93 22.95 -10.22
N PHE A 162 2.88 22.05 -9.95
CA PHE A 162 3.08 21.47 -8.62
C PHE A 162 3.69 22.45 -7.60
N ILE A 163 4.33 23.55 -8.01
CA ILE A 163 5.08 24.42 -7.10
C ILE A 163 4.21 24.94 -5.92
N PRO A 164 2.99 25.46 -6.12
CA PRO A 164 2.14 25.89 -5.00
C PRO A 164 1.80 24.75 -4.04
N LEU A 165 1.50 23.56 -4.56
CA LEU A 165 1.23 22.37 -3.76
C LEU A 165 2.46 21.96 -2.94
N LEU A 166 3.65 21.98 -3.55
CA LEU A 166 4.91 21.67 -2.87
C LEU A 166 5.23 22.67 -1.76
N TYR A 167 4.93 23.96 -1.95
CA TYR A 167 5.05 24.95 -0.88
C TYR A 167 4.11 24.64 0.29
N ALA A 168 2.83 24.36 0.02
CA ALA A 168 1.86 23.98 1.05
C ALA A 168 2.28 22.70 1.80
N TRP A 169 2.82 21.72 1.07
CA TRP A 169 3.30 20.46 1.66
C TRP A 169 4.51 20.68 2.57
N LYS A 170 5.47 21.51 2.15
CA LYS A 170 6.73 21.76 2.86
C LYS A 170 6.53 22.26 4.31
N GLU A 171 5.45 23.00 4.60
CA GLU A 171 5.25 23.71 5.87
C GLU A 171 5.23 22.80 7.10
N ASN A 172 4.69 21.58 6.97
CA ASN A 172 4.43 20.68 8.10
C ASN A 172 5.31 19.41 8.11
N GLU A 173 6.38 19.41 7.31
CA GLU A 173 7.23 18.25 7.06
C GLU A 173 8.49 18.20 7.92
N TYR A 174 8.99 16.99 8.14
CA TYR A 174 10.27 16.74 8.79
C TYR A 174 11.44 17.26 7.96
N LYS A 175 12.55 17.62 8.61
CA LYS A 175 13.71 18.29 7.98
C LYS A 175 14.18 17.64 6.67
N LYS A 176 14.25 16.30 6.61
CA LYS A 176 14.70 15.56 5.42
C LYS A 176 13.72 15.70 4.25
N VAL A 177 12.42 15.49 4.50
CA VAL A 177 11.37 15.62 3.47
C VAL A 177 11.25 17.07 3.01
N ARG A 178 11.30 18.03 3.96
CA ARG A 178 11.32 19.46 3.66
C ARG A 178 12.44 19.87 2.69
N SER A 179 13.62 19.28 2.87
CA SER A 179 14.77 19.53 2.00
C SER A 179 14.56 18.95 0.61
N ALA A 180 14.03 17.73 0.51
CA ALA A 180 13.69 17.11 -0.77
C ALA A 180 12.63 17.92 -1.54
N ILE A 181 11.57 18.37 -0.85
CA ILE A 181 10.53 19.22 -1.44
C ILE A 181 11.12 20.55 -1.92
N GLN A 182 12.02 21.18 -1.14
CA GLN A 182 12.67 22.42 -1.60
C GLN A 182 13.52 22.19 -2.85
N ASN A 183 14.24 21.06 -2.92
CA ASN A 183 15.01 20.71 -4.11
C ASN A 183 14.09 20.52 -5.33
N ALA A 184 12.92 19.88 -5.13
CA ALA A 184 11.93 19.71 -6.19
C ALA A 184 11.39 21.06 -6.69
N ILE A 185 11.08 21.99 -5.78
CA ILE A 185 10.65 23.35 -6.13
C ILE A 185 11.72 24.06 -6.96
N ASN A 186 12.98 24.03 -6.52
CA ASN A 186 14.09 24.66 -7.24
C ASN A 186 14.27 24.05 -8.63
N TYR A 187 14.20 22.72 -8.72
CA TYR A 187 14.32 22.00 -9.98
C TYR A 187 13.23 22.38 -10.98
N LEU A 188 11.97 22.38 -10.54
CA LEU A 188 10.83 22.74 -11.39
C LEU A 188 10.84 24.22 -11.78
N SER A 189 11.37 25.11 -10.93
CA SER A 189 11.45 26.54 -11.23
C SER A 189 12.46 26.84 -12.36
N ASN A 190 13.52 26.03 -12.47
CA ASN A 190 14.61 26.20 -13.43
C ASN A 190 14.42 25.44 -14.75
N LYS A 191 13.37 24.63 -14.86
CA LYS A 191 12.94 23.99 -16.13
C LYS A 191 11.98 24.88 -16.89
#